data_AF-A0A1V1NW32-F1
#
_entry.id   AF-A0A1V1NW32-F1
#
_cell.length_a   1.000
_cell.length_b   1.000
_cell.length_c   1.000
_cell.angle_alpha   90.00
_cell.angle_beta   90.00
_cell.angle_gamma   90.00
#
_symmetry.space_group_name_H-M   'P 1'
#
loop_
_entity.id
_entity.type
_entity.pdbx_description
1 polymer ?
#
loop_
_entity_poly.entity_id
_entity_poly.type
_entity_poly.pdbx_seq_one_letter_code
_entity_poly.pdbx_strand_id
1 'polypeptide(L)'
;MGLELVSDITLLLKYLQGRLPVRDFELDFGIKGTPKNMLDTLYECLGKAINNMARPIDAIKHQAKTVTVGTSRISETVEGLLFEAVQKRFKLDQLITKNVIVLRNLQNVVDQIEGSIVYKVGGLNVLGEPTDDSFLEVVEKEGSSQEIDSRFESDKKLKGIKRIIVRQGNVFIGKGRVDNRKILVIPIISTSPNTPHIIEHILLLNISLKRTVNLETKIIALGDKREHIQNIVQESNIIWKNEFLDLLPLEDLFGQSAEKIAEGIMAMLVNHKKGV
;
A
#
# COMPACT_ATOMS: atom_id res chain seq x y z
N MET A 1 0.61 -34.79 3.48
CA MET A 1 0.81 -33.49 2.78
C MET A 1 1.49 -32.41 3.63
N GLY A 2 0.89 -31.85 4.69
CA GLY A 2 1.56 -30.77 5.46
C GLY A 2 2.75 -31.24 6.30
N LEU A 3 2.61 -32.40 6.96
CA LEU A 3 3.62 -32.95 7.87
C LEU A 3 4.88 -33.45 7.14
N GLU A 4 4.73 -34.03 5.95
CA GLU A 4 5.87 -34.48 5.11
C GLU A 4 6.74 -33.30 4.68
N LEU A 5 6.13 -32.22 4.17
CA LEU A 5 6.86 -31.01 3.78
C LEU A 5 7.64 -30.37 4.94
N VAL A 6 7.09 -30.38 6.15
CA VAL A 6 7.78 -29.86 7.35
C VAL A 6 8.96 -30.77 7.72
N SER A 7 8.79 -32.09 7.62
CA SER A 7 9.87 -33.06 7.84
C SER A 7 10.98 -32.91 6.81
N ASP A 8 10.63 -32.80 5.53
CA ASP A 8 11.56 -32.67 4.40
C ASP A 8 12.39 -31.39 4.51
N ILE A 9 11.75 -30.25 4.82
CA ILE A 9 12.46 -28.98 5.05
C ILE A 9 13.42 -29.09 6.24
N THR A 10 13.00 -29.76 7.31
CA THR A 10 13.85 -29.95 8.50
C THR A 10 15.07 -30.81 8.20
N LEU A 11 14.90 -31.90 7.43
CA LEU A 11 15.98 -32.76 6.97
C LEU A 11 16.93 -32.01 6.03
N LEU A 12 16.41 -31.26 5.06
CA LEU A 12 17.18 -30.43 4.13
C LEU A 12 18.07 -29.42 4.87
N LEU A 13 17.54 -28.77 5.91
CA LEU A 13 18.33 -27.85 6.74
C LEU A 13 19.47 -28.56 7.49
N LYS A 14 19.26 -29.81 7.93
CA LYS A 14 20.31 -30.61 8.58
C LYS A 14 21.39 -31.04 7.58
N TYR A 15 21.02 -31.41 6.35
CA TYR A 15 21.96 -31.72 5.27
C TYR A 15 22.78 -30.49 4.85
N LEU A 16 22.13 -29.34 4.65
CA LEU A 16 22.80 -28.09 4.25
C LEU A 16 23.71 -27.53 5.35
N GLN A 17 23.41 -27.79 6.62
CA GLN A 17 24.29 -27.48 7.76
C GLN A 17 25.44 -28.49 7.93
N GLY A 18 25.51 -29.53 7.10
CA GLY A 18 26.51 -30.59 7.20
C GLY A 18 26.36 -31.47 8.45
N ARG A 19 25.17 -31.49 9.07
CA ARG A 19 24.89 -32.26 10.29
C ARG A 19 24.45 -33.69 10.01
N LEU A 20 24.17 -34.02 8.74
CA LEU A 20 23.83 -35.36 8.29
C LEU A 20 24.79 -35.81 7.15
N PRO A 21 25.11 -37.10 7.05
CA PRO A 21 25.97 -37.62 6.01
C PRO A 21 25.35 -37.43 4.62
N VAL A 22 26.10 -36.83 3.68
CA VAL A 22 25.65 -36.57 2.30
C VAL A 22 25.16 -37.83 1.57
N ARG A 23 25.67 -39.01 1.93
CA ARG A 23 25.27 -40.30 1.35
C ARG A 23 23.82 -40.67 1.66
N ASP A 24 23.29 -40.20 2.80
CA ASP A 24 21.94 -40.50 3.25
C ASP A 24 20.90 -39.62 2.52
N PHE A 25 21.35 -38.53 1.90
CA PHE A 25 20.49 -37.66 1.09
C PHE A 25 19.82 -38.40 -0.07
N GLU A 26 20.53 -39.34 -0.69
CA GLU A 26 19.99 -40.14 -1.80
C GLU A 26 18.94 -41.14 -1.32
N LEU A 27 19.04 -41.59 -0.06
CA LEU A 27 18.02 -42.44 0.56
C LEU A 27 16.76 -41.64 0.91
N ASP A 28 16.92 -40.41 1.41
CA ASP A 28 15.80 -39.57 1.85
C ASP A 28 15.05 -38.90 0.69
N PHE A 29 15.78 -38.46 -0.36
CA PHE A 29 15.22 -37.64 -1.46
C PHE A 29 15.30 -38.31 -2.83
N GLY A 30 15.86 -39.51 -2.94
CA GLY A 30 15.92 -40.28 -4.19
C GLY A 30 16.81 -39.70 -5.28
N ILE A 31 17.65 -38.71 -4.94
CA ILE A 31 18.58 -38.05 -5.87
C ILE A 31 19.96 -37.89 -5.21
N LYS A 32 21.01 -37.84 -6.02
CA LYS A 32 22.38 -37.70 -5.49
C LYS A 32 22.54 -36.44 -4.64
N GLY A 33 23.17 -36.58 -3.47
CA GLY A 33 23.47 -35.49 -2.54
C GLY A 33 24.56 -34.50 -3.00
N THR A 34 24.44 -33.95 -4.20
CA THR A 34 25.34 -32.85 -4.62
C THR A 34 24.86 -31.52 -4.04
N PRO A 35 25.74 -30.53 -3.80
CA PRO A 35 25.32 -29.22 -3.29
C PRO A 35 24.23 -28.56 -4.13
N LYS A 36 24.32 -28.70 -5.45
CA LYS A 36 23.30 -28.21 -6.39
C LYS A 36 21.94 -28.90 -6.15
N ASN A 37 21.93 -30.23 -6.13
CA ASN A 37 20.71 -30.99 -5.92
C ASN A 37 20.05 -30.68 -4.57
N MET A 38 20.84 -30.53 -3.50
CA MET A 38 20.32 -30.17 -2.18
C MET A 38 19.63 -28.80 -2.16
N LEU A 39 20.20 -27.81 -2.85
CA LEU A 39 19.58 -26.48 -2.99
C LEU A 39 18.33 -26.53 -3.86
N ASP A 40 18.38 -27.24 -4.99
CA ASP A 40 17.24 -27.38 -5.90
C ASP A 40 16.06 -28.06 -5.19
N THR A 41 16.30 -29.12 -4.41
CA THR A 41 15.27 -29.79 -3.59
C THR A 41 14.72 -28.89 -2.50
N LEU A 42 15.55 -28.04 -1.88
CA LEU A 42 15.08 -27.03 -0.93
C LEU A 42 14.15 -26.02 -1.60
N TYR A 43 14.52 -25.48 -2.76
CA TYR A 43 13.67 -24.54 -3.48
C TYR A 43 12.34 -25.16 -3.89
N GLU A 44 12.35 -26.41 -4.34
CA GLU A 44 11.13 -27.14 -4.69
C GLU A 44 10.22 -27.36 -3.46
N CYS A 45 10.79 -27.77 -2.33
CA CYS A 45 10.04 -27.94 -1.08
C CYS A 45 9.45 -26.63 -0.56
N LEU A 46 10.23 -25.54 -0.57
CA LEU A 46 9.75 -24.22 -0.17
C LEU A 46 8.64 -23.73 -1.10
N GLY A 47 8.79 -23.91 -2.42
CA GLY A 47 7.74 -23.57 -3.39
C GLY A 47 6.44 -24.34 -3.14
N LYS A 48 6.53 -25.64 -2.86
CA LYS A 48 5.37 -26.46 -2.47
C LYS A 48 4.74 -25.99 -1.15
N ALA A 49 5.55 -25.68 -0.14
CA ALA A 49 5.06 -25.18 1.14
C ALA A 49 4.33 -23.84 1.00
N ILE A 50 4.92 -22.89 0.26
CA ILE A 50 4.32 -21.58 -0.03
C ILE A 50 2.99 -21.76 -0.77
N ASN A 51 2.97 -22.57 -1.84
CA ASN A 51 1.74 -22.86 -2.58
C ASN A 51 0.67 -23.50 -1.69
N ASN A 52 1.04 -24.39 -0.78
CA ASN A 52 0.11 -25.03 0.14
C ASN A 52 -0.47 -24.04 1.17
N MET A 53 0.31 -23.07 1.64
CA MET A 53 -0.15 -22.01 2.54
C MET A 53 -0.94 -20.92 1.80
N ALA A 54 -0.67 -20.71 0.51
CA ALA A 54 -1.42 -19.78 -0.35
C ALA A 54 -2.77 -20.36 -0.81
N ARG A 55 -2.89 -21.67 -0.98
CA ARG A 55 -4.13 -22.34 -1.43
C ARG A 55 -5.37 -22.00 -0.60
N PRO A 56 -5.34 -21.95 0.75
CA PRO A 56 -6.46 -21.49 1.56
C PRO A 56 -6.87 -20.04 1.25
N ILE A 57 -5.91 -19.15 1.00
CA ILE A 57 -6.17 -17.75 0.63
C ILE A 57 -6.85 -17.69 -0.74
N ASP A 58 -6.38 -18.47 -1.72
CA ASP A 58 -6.99 -18.58 -3.04
C ASP A 58 -8.37 -19.22 -3.00
N ALA A 59 -8.56 -20.23 -2.15
CA ALA A 59 -9.85 -20.85 -1.90
C ALA A 59 -10.83 -19.86 -1.24
N ILE A 60 -10.39 -19.08 -0.25
CA ILE A 60 -11.18 -18.00 0.35
C ILE A 60 -11.52 -16.94 -0.70
N LYS A 61 -10.58 -16.57 -1.58
CA LYS A 61 -10.82 -15.65 -2.70
C LYS A 61 -11.81 -16.21 -3.73
N HIS A 62 -11.75 -17.51 -4.02
CA HIS A 62 -12.70 -18.19 -4.90
C HIS A 62 -14.08 -18.31 -4.24
N GLN A 63 -14.14 -18.66 -2.96
CA GLN A 63 -15.38 -18.73 -2.19
C GLN A 63 -16.01 -17.35 -2.04
N ALA A 64 -15.21 -16.29 -1.83
CA ALA A 64 -15.66 -14.91 -1.88
C ALA A 64 -16.28 -14.57 -3.25
N LYS A 65 -15.67 -15.02 -4.37
CA LYS A 65 -16.29 -14.91 -5.70
C LYS A 65 -17.58 -15.73 -5.85
N THR A 66 -17.70 -16.85 -5.13
CA THR A 66 -18.83 -17.80 -5.20
C THR A 66 -20.04 -17.32 -4.37
N VAL A 67 -19.78 -16.60 -3.28
CA VAL A 67 -20.80 -15.95 -2.42
C VAL A 67 -21.30 -14.62 -3.02
N THR A 68 -20.57 -14.04 -3.97
CA THR A 68 -20.98 -12.83 -4.71
C THR A 68 -21.54 -13.11 -6.11
N VAL A 69 -21.79 -14.37 -6.50
CA VAL A 69 -22.22 -14.72 -7.89
C VAL A 69 -23.58 -14.12 -8.25
N GLY A 70 -24.40 -13.75 -7.25
CA GLY A 70 -25.69 -13.06 -7.44
C GLY A 70 -25.60 -11.52 -7.51
N THR A 71 -24.48 -10.91 -7.14
CA THR A 71 -24.26 -9.47 -7.34
C THR A 71 -23.22 -9.32 -8.44
N SER A 72 -23.72 -9.32 -9.67
CA SER A 72 -23.09 -8.81 -10.88
C SER A 72 -21.56 -8.71 -10.85
N ARG A 73 -20.89 -9.50 -11.72
CA ARG A 73 -19.62 -9.10 -12.32
C ARG A 73 -19.85 -7.80 -13.10
N ILE A 74 -19.95 -6.69 -12.38
CA ILE A 74 -19.55 -5.42 -12.92
C ILE A 74 -18.03 -5.59 -12.96
N SER A 75 -17.47 -5.77 -14.14
CA SER A 75 -16.14 -5.24 -14.40
C SER A 75 -16.23 -3.76 -14.07
N GLU A 76 -16.13 -3.42 -12.78
CA GLU A 76 -16.14 -2.03 -12.32
C GLU A 76 -14.92 -1.42 -12.98
N THR A 77 -15.20 -0.61 -13.99
CA THR A 77 -14.19 -0.12 -14.89
C THR A 77 -13.13 0.61 -14.07
N VAL A 78 -11.86 0.26 -14.30
CA VAL A 78 -10.72 0.95 -13.69
C VAL A 78 -10.52 2.25 -14.47
N GLU A 79 -11.52 3.11 -14.36
CA GLU A 79 -11.72 4.34 -15.13
C GLU A 79 -11.97 5.50 -14.17
N GLY A 80 -11.69 6.72 -14.66
CA GLY A 80 -11.87 7.95 -13.92
C GLY A 80 -10.57 8.71 -13.71
N LEU A 81 -10.72 9.92 -13.18
CA LEU A 81 -9.68 10.96 -13.11
C LEU A 81 -8.32 10.46 -12.58
N LEU A 82 -8.32 9.67 -11.50
CA LEU A 82 -7.08 9.19 -10.88
C LEU A 82 -6.42 8.08 -11.70
N PHE A 83 -7.20 7.19 -12.33
CA PHE A 83 -6.67 6.13 -13.18
C PHE A 83 -6.16 6.67 -14.51
N GLU A 84 -6.85 7.63 -15.11
CA GLU A 84 -6.39 8.37 -16.28
C GLU A 84 -5.06 9.07 -15.99
N ALA A 85 -4.92 9.70 -14.82
CA ALA A 85 -3.67 10.34 -14.42
C ALA A 85 -2.50 9.35 -14.29
N VAL A 86 -2.75 8.13 -13.79
CA VAL A 86 -1.73 7.06 -13.78
C VAL A 86 -1.41 6.62 -15.21
N GLN A 87 -2.44 6.37 -16.03
CA GLN A 87 -2.32 5.85 -17.39
C GLN A 87 -1.57 6.77 -18.36
N LYS A 88 -1.51 8.07 -18.08
CA LYS A 88 -0.70 9.02 -18.86
C LYS A 88 0.78 8.62 -18.92
N ARG A 89 1.30 7.88 -17.93
CA ARG A 89 2.75 7.62 -17.77
C ARG A 89 3.09 6.20 -17.36
N PHE A 90 2.15 5.49 -16.76
CA PHE A 90 2.34 4.16 -16.21
C PHE A 90 1.22 3.23 -16.65
N LYS A 91 1.50 1.93 -16.64
CA LYS A 91 0.47 0.92 -16.84
C LYS A 91 -0.27 0.66 -15.53
N LEU A 92 -1.56 0.32 -15.60
CA LEU A 92 -2.36 0.01 -14.41
C LEU A 92 -1.88 -1.26 -13.69
N ASP A 93 -1.19 -2.17 -14.38
CA ASP A 93 -0.56 -3.35 -13.77
C ASP A 93 0.64 -2.99 -12.88
N GLN A 94 1.14 -1.74 -12.96
CA GLN A 94 2.15 -1.22 -12.04
C GLN A 94 1.56 -0.69 -10.72
N LEU A 95 0.24 -0.73 -10.55
CA LEU A 95 -0.40 -0.43 -9.29
C LEU A 95 -0.48 -1.68 -8.42
N ILE A 96 -0.14 -1.52 -7.15
CA ILE A 96 -0.37 -2.57 -6.15
C ILE A 96 -1.89 -2.79 -6.05
N THR A 97 -2.35 -4.05 -6.08
CA THR A 97 -3.79 -4.38 -6.15
C THR A 97 -4.63 -3.70 -5.07
N LYS A 98 -4.13 -3.62 -3.83
CA LYS A 98 -4.82 -2.91 -2.74
C LYS A 98 -5.03 -1.41 -3.05
N ASN A 99 -4.09 -0.78 -3.75
CA ASN A 99 -4.14 0.63 -4.09
C ASN A 99 -5.17 0.91 -5.19
N VAL A 100 -5.50 -0.06 -6.05
CA VAL A 100 -6.57 0.11 -7.04
C VAL A 100 -7.92 0.40 -6.36
N ILE A 101 -8.24 -0.33 -5.29
CA ILE A 101 -9.47 -0.13 -4.52
C ILE A 101 -9.43 1.24 -3.83
N VAL A 102 -8.29 1.61 -3.22
CA VAL A 102 -8.12 2.91 -2.56
C VAL A 102 -8.30 4.06 -3.55
N LEU A 103 -7.69 3.99 -4.73
CA LEU A 103 -7.81 5.03 -5.76
C LEU A 103 -9.25 5.18 -6.25
N ARG A 104 -9.95 4.08 -6.49
CA ARG A 104 -11.38 4.11 -6.86
C ARG A 104 -12.21 4.85 -5.82
N ASN A 105 -11.99 4.55 -4.54
CA ASN A 105 -12.75 5.19 -3.46
C ASN A 105 -12.39 6.67 -3.31
N LEU A 106 -11.09 7.01 -3.43
CA LEU A 106 -10.61 8.38 -3.34
C LEU A 106 -11.08 9.26 -4.50
N GLN A 107 -11.31 8.71 -5.69
CA GLN A 107 -11.84 9.50 -6.81
C GLN A 107 -13.20 10.13 -6.47
N ASN A 108 -13.97 9.52 -5.57
CA ASN A 108 -15.27 10.03 -5.18
C ASN A 108 -15.18 11.28 -4.29
N VAL A 109 -14.01 11.54 -3.68
CA VAL A 109 -13.75 12.74 -2.86
C VAL A 109 -12.86 13.77 -3.57
N VAL A 110 -12.12 13.37 -4.60
CA VAL A 110 -11.30 14.26 -5.43
C VAL A 110 -12.17 14.97 -6.45
N ASP A 111 -11.97 16.28 -6.62
CA ASP A 111 -12.70 17.12 -7.56
C ASP A 111 -11.91 17.32 -8.86
N GLN A 112 -10.66 17.77 -8.78
CA GLN A 112 -9.75 17.89 -9.92
C GLN A 112 -8.29 17.63 -9.53
N ILE A 113 -7.46 17.32 -10.54
CA ILE A 113 -6.00 17.26 -10.41
C ILE A 113 -5.44 18.57 -10.95
N GLU A 114 -4.81 19.35 -10.08
CA GLU A 114 -4.24 20.66 -10.38
C GLU A 114 -2.80 20.58 -10.92
N GLY A 115 -2.13 19.45 -10.71
CA GLY A 115 -0.76 19.23 -11.17
C GLY A 115 -0.22 17.88 -10.75
N SER A 116 0.91 17.49 -11.32
CA SER A 116 1.57 16.22 -10.99
C SER A 116 3.09 16.33 -11.00
N ILE A 117 3.73 15.44 -10.23
CA ILE A 117 5.18 15.26 -10.21
C ILE A 117 5.46 13.77 -10.20
N VAL A 118 6.32 13.32 -11.10
CA VAL A 118 6.85 11.96 -11.10
C VAL A 118 8.23 11.96 -10.49
N TYR A 119 8.43 11.13 -9.47
CA TYR A 119 9.73 10.87 -8.89
C TYR A 119 10.19 9.46 -9.24
N LYS A 120 11.48 9.31 -9.54
CA LYS A 120 12.17 8.02 -9.55
C LYS A 120 12.84 7.81 -8.20
N VAL A 121 12.71 6.61 -7.66
CA VAL A 121 13.29 6.21 -6.37
C VAL A 121 14.63 5.52 -6.61
N GLY A 122 15.66 5.95 -5.89
CA GLY A 122 17.00 5.36 -5.94
C GLY A 122 17.55 5.00 -4.56
N GLY A 123 18.62 4.20 -4.55
CA GLY A 123 19.34 3.81 -3.33
C GLY A 123 18.57 2.85 -2.42
N LEU A 124 17.79 1.93 -3.01
CA LEU A 124 17.05 0.89 -2.28
C LEU A 124 17.95 -0.34 -2.04
N ASN A 125 17.65 -1.10 -0.99
CA ASN A 125 18.32 -2.38 -0.75
C ASN A 125 17.82 -3.49 -1.71
N VAL A 126 18.36 -4.70 -1.59
CA VAL A 126 17.98 -5.86 -2.42
C VAL A 126 16.50 -6.26 -2.29
N LEU A 127 15.83 -5.86 -1.22
CA LEU A 127 14.41 -6.09 -0.97
C LEU A 127 13.53 -4.93 -1.47
N GLY A 128 14.12 -3.88 -2.04
CA GLY A 128 13.40 -2.68 -2.48
C GLY A 128 13.04 -1.71 -1.35
N GLU A 129 13.64 -1.85 -0.17
CA GLU A 129 13.34 -0.99 0.98
C GLU A 129 14.27 0.24 1.03
N PRO A 130 13.77 1.38 1.54
CA PRO A 130 14.59 2.58 1.74
C PRO A 130 15.76 2.39 2.73
N THR A 131 16.94 2.81 2.31
CA THR A 131 18.17 2.94 3.11
C THR A 131 18.44 4.41 3.44
N ASP A 132 19.47 4.70 4.22
CA ASP A 132 19.84 6.08 4.55
C ASP A 132 20.40 6.88 3.37
N ASP A 133 20.83 6.19 2.31
CA ASP A 133 21.29 6.78 1.05
C ASP A 133 20.19 6.84 0.00
N SER A 134 18.96 6.41 0.32
CA SER A 134 17.86 6.50 -0.63
C SER A 134 17.51 7.93 -0.99
N PHE A 135 17.19 8.15 -2.25
CA PHE A 135 16.92 9.47 -2.81
C PHE A 135 15.73 9.45 -3.78
N LEU A 136 15.23 10.64 -4.08
CA LEU A 136 14.23 10.89 -5.11
C LEU A 136 14.82 11.80 -6.19
N GLU A 137 14.62 11.39 -7.44
CA GLU A 137 14.94 12.20 -8.61
C GLU A 137 13.63 12.64 -9.27
N VAL A 138 13.49 13.92 -9.57
CA VAL A 138 12.32 14.41 -10.31
C VAL A 138 12.50 14.05 -11.77
N VAL A 139 11.58 13.23 -12.29
CA VAL A 139 11.56 12.84 -13.69
C VAL A 139 10.83 13.90 -14.50
N GLU A 140 9.69 14.39 -13.99
CA GLU A 140 8.81 15.26 -14.76
C GLU A 140 7.79 15.99 -13.86
N LYS A 141 7.35 17.19 -14.27
CA LYS A 141 6.35 18.04 -13.58
C LYS A 141 5.29 18.56 -14.56
N GLU A 142 4.03 18.63 -14.13
CA GLU A 142 2.90 19.17 -14.90
C GLU A 142 1.99 20.09 -14.07
N GLY A 143 1.29 21.00 -14.76
CA GLY A 143 0.28 21.89 -14.18
C GLY A 143 0.85 22.84 -13.12
N SER A 144 0.10 23.06 -12.03
CA SER A 144 0.51 23.87 -10.87
C SER A 144 1.80 23.40 -10.18
N SER A 145 2.32 22.22 -10.57
CA SER A 145 3.60 21.72 -10.06
C SER A 145 4.82 22.22 -10.84
N GLN A 146 4.64 22.84 -12.02
CA GLN A 146 5.74 23.42 -12.80
C GLN A 146 6.37 24.64 -12.13
N GLU A 147 5.57 25.43 -11.40
CA GLU A 147 6.03 26.61 -10.64
C GLU A 147 6.73 26.25 -9.32
N ILE A 148 6.86 24.95 -8.99
CA ILE A 148 7.58 24.50 -7.80
C ILE A 148 9.08 24.58 -8.08
N ASP A 149 9.64 25.75 -7.76
CA ASP A 149 11.06 26.08 -7.90
C ASP A 149 11.96 25.20 -7.01
N SER A 150 12.94 24.57 -7.68
CA SER A 150 14.33 24.21 -7.33
C SER A 150 14.81 24.09 -5.87
N ARG A 151 14.29 24.84 -4.88
CA ARG A 151 14.77 24.80 -3.48
C ARG A 151 14.57 23.43 -2.81
N PHE A 152 13.55 22.68 -3.21
CA PHE A 152 13.34 21.29 -2.78
C PHE A 152 14.22 20.25 -3.49
N GLU A 153 14.90 20.62 -4.59
CA GLU A 153 15.78 19.72 -5.34
C GLU A 153 17.18 19.64 -4.75
N SER A 154 17.51 20.52 -3.80
CA SER A 154 18.79 20.54 -3.09
C SER A 154 18.96 19.38 -2.11
N ASP A 155 17.88 18.94 -1.45
CA ASP A 155 17.87 17.76 -0.57
C ASP A 155 17.10 16.61 -1.23
N LYS A 156 17.80 15.86 -2.10
CA LYS A 156 17.24 14.70 -2.78
C LYS A 156 16.95 13.51 -1.85
N LYS A 157 17.29 13.58 -0.56
CA LYS A 157 17.19 12.44 0.36
C LYS A 157 15.74 12.04 0.61
N LEU A 158 15.47 10.74 0.53
CA LEU A 158 14.15 10.17 0.76
C LEU A 158 13.82 10.19 2.27
N LYS A 159 12.99 11.15 2.67
CA LYS A 159 12.59 11.40 4.07
C LYS A 159 11.08 11.47 4.25
N GLY A 160 10.64 11.34 5.49
CA GLY A 160 9.25 11.55 5.90
C GLY A 160 8.26 10.61 5.21
N ILE A 161 7.11 11.16 4.80
CA ILE A 161 6.00 10.35 4.27
C ILE A 161 6.37 9.62 2.97
N LYS A 162 7.18 10.23 2.10
CA LYS A 162 7.63 9.58 0.86
C LYS A 162 8.46 8.33 1.16
N ARG A 163 9.32 8.36 2.19
CA ARG A 163 10.07 7.17 2.65
C ARG A 163 9.13 6.08 3.16
N ILE A 164 8.10 6.45 3.92
CA ILE A 164 7.11 5.49 4.44
C ILE A 164 6.33 4.84 3.28
N ILE A 165 5.94 5.62 2.27
CA ILE A 165 5.24 5.14 1.09
C ILE A 165 6.09 4.14 0.30
N VAL A 166 7.37 4.44 0.05
CA VAL A 166 8.28 3.51 -0.63
C VAL A 166 8.46 2.21 0.17
N ARG A 167 8.43 2.27 1.51
CA ARG A 167 8.55 1.07 2.34
C ARG A 167 7.26 0.24 2.41
N GLN A 168 6.10 0.88 2.50
CA GLN A 168 4.81 0.20 2.76
C GLN A 168 3.96 -0.04 1.51
N GLY A 169 4.21 0.72 0.44
CA GLY A 169 3.44 0.67 -0.79
C GLY A 169 1.98 1.06 -0.65
N ASN A 170 1.64 1.87 0.34
CA ASN A 170 0.29 2.40 0.51
C ASN A 170 0.14 3.73 -0.23
N VAL A 171 -1.02 3.94 -0.87
CA VAL A 171 -1.44 5.28 -1.31
C VAL A 171 -1.58 6.18 -0.10
N PHE A 172 -1.14 7.43 -0.24
CA PHE A 172 -1.26 8.44 0.80
C PHE A 172 -2.05 9.64 0.28
N ILE A 173 -3.03 10.09 1.05
CA ILE A 173 -3.72 11.36 0.86
C ILE A 173 -3.49 12.23 2.10
N GLY A 174 -3.16 13.50 1.90
CA GLY A 174 -2.85 14.39 3.00
C GLY A 174 -2.51 15.79 2.56
N LYS A 175 -2.07 16.60 3.52
CA LYS A 175 -1.59 17.96 3.27
C LYS A 175 -0.06 18.00 3.25
N GLY A 176 0.51 18.63 2.23
CA GLY A 176 1.94 18.92 2.15
C GLY A 176 2.37 19.80 3.32
N ARG A 177 3.41 19.39 4.06
CA ARG A 177 3.84 20.12 5.27
C ARG A 177 4.42 21.51 5.00
N VAL A 178 4.91 21.75 3.78
CA VAL A 178 5.64 22.98 3.46
C VAL A 178 4.82 23.93 2.61
N ASP A 179 4.02 23.41 1.68
CA ASP A 179 3.21 24.20 0.74
C ASP A 179 1.71 24.18 1.08
N ASN A 180 1.30 23.43 2.12
CA ASN A 180 -0.09 23.29 2.56
C ASN A 180 -1.04 22.79 1.45
N ARG A 181 -0.49 22.23 0.35
CA ARG A 181 -1.27 21.71 -0.78
C ARG A 181 -1.84 20.34 -0.44
N LYS A 182 -3.01 20.01 -1.00
CA LYS A 182 -3.61 18.69 -0.82
C LYS A 182 -2.96 17.77 -1.85
N ILE A 183 -2.31 16.73 -1.36
CA ILE A 183 -1.53 15.81 -2.19
C ILE A 183 -2.09 14.41 -2.10
N LEU A 184 -2.08 13.72 -3.24
CA LEU A 184 -2.28 12.29 -3.34
C LEU A 184 -0.98 11.68 -3.88
N VAL A 185 -0.44 10.70 -3.18
CA VAL A 185 0.85 10.08 -3.51
C VAL A 185 0.62 8.60 -3.77
N ILE A 186 0.98 8.17 -4.98
CA ILE A 186 0.71 6.84 -5.52
C ILE A 186 2.04 6.14 -5.78
N PRO A 187 2.34 5.04 -5.07
CA PRO A 187 3.52 4.23 -5.36
C PRO A 187 3.29 3.38 -6.61
N ILE A 188 4.30 3.35 -7.49
CA ILE A 188 4.28 2.64 -8.77
C ILE A 188 5.41 1.60 -8.75
N ILE A 189 5.07 0.34 -9.00
CA ILE A 189 6.05 -0.76 -9.01
C ILE A 189 6.83 -0.80 -10.34
N SER A 190 8.00 -1.40 -10.29
CA SER A 190 8.85 -1.60 -11.46
C SER A 190 8.21 -2.54 -12.48
N THR A 191 8.48 -2.29 -13.77
CA THR A 191 8.17 -3.24 -14.86
C THR A 191 9.26 -4.28 -15.07
N SER A 192 10.41 -4.13 -14.38
CA SER A 192 11.54 -5.04 -14.49
C SER A 192 11.18 -6.42 -13.92
N PRO A 193 11.32 -7.51 -14.70
CA PRO A 193 11.10 -8.87 -14.21
C PRO A 193 11.99 -9.26 -13.03
N ASN A 194 13.14 -8.60 -12.86
CA ASN A 194 14.09 -8.86 -11.79
C ASN A 194 13.70 -8.19 -10.46
N THR A 195 12.80 -7.21 -10.50
CA THR A 195 12.43 -6.39 -9.33
C THR A 195 10.92 -6.07 -9.30
N PRO A 196 10.02 -7.06 -9.45
CA PRO A 196 8.60 -6.83 -9.72
C PRO A 196 7.81 -6.21 -8.55
N HIS A 197 8.40 -6.15 -7.36
CA HIS A 197 7.77 -5.61 -6.14
C HIS A 197 8.43 -4.33 -5.64
N ILE A 198 9.47 -3.84 -6.32
CA ILE A 198 10.17 -2.63 -5.93
C ILE A 198 9.36 -1.42 -6.41
N ILE A 199 9.14 -0.46 -5.51
CA ILE A 199 8.56 0.84 -5.85
C ILE A 199 9.64 1.67 -6.53
N GLU A 200 9.60 1.68 -7.85
CA GLU A 200 10.56 2.39 -8.68
C GLU A 200 10.17 3.86 -8.86
N HIS A 201 8.88 4.15 -8.87
CA HIS A 201 8.38 5.50 -9.06
C HIS A 201 7.34 5.89 -8.01
N ILE A 202 7.25 7.19 -7.77
CA ILE A 202 6.18 7.81 -6.99
C ILE A 202 5.51 8.85 -7.88
N LEU A 203 4.20 8.72 -8.08
CA LEU A 203 3.37 9.74 -8.70
C LEU A 203 2.73 10.58 -7.60
N LEU A 204 3.09 11.86 -7.53
CA LEU A 204 2.49 12.83 -6.63
C LEU A 204 1.54 13.71 -7.42
N LEU A 205 0.28 13.77 -7.00
CA LEU A 205 -0.76 14.61 -7.59
C LEU A 205 -1.10 15.74 -6.61
N ASN A 206 -1.12 16.98 -7.10
CA ASN A 206 -1.78 18.08 -6.42
C ASN A 206 -3.28 18.02 -6.76
N ILE A 207 -4.14 17.93 -5.77
CA ILE A 207 -5.57 17.66 -5.94
C ILE A 207 -6.42 18.72 -5.24
N SER A 208 -7.61 18.98 -5.77
CA SER A 208 -8.68 19.61 -5.00
C SER A 208 -9.66 18.55 -4.52
N LEU A 209 -10.34 18.85 -3.42
CA LEU A 209 -11.39 17.99 -2.86
C LEU A 209 -12.75 18.59 -3.19
N LYS A 210 -13.75 17.73 -3.36
CA LYS A 210 -15.14 18.15 -3.60
C LYS A 210 -15.65 18.98 -2.42
N ARG A 211 -16.51 19.96 -2.70
CA ARG A 211 -17.09 20.82 -1.66
C ARG A 211 -17.98 20.05 -0.68
N THR A 212 -18.76 19.12 -1.21
CA THR A 212 -19.71 18.32 -0.42
C THR A 212 -19.65 16.87 -0.88
N VAL A 213 -19.60 15.96 0.10
CA VAL A 213 -19.58 14.52 -0.10
C VAL A 213 -20.48 13.90 0.96
N ASN A 214 -21.29 12.90 0.59
CA ASN A 214 -22.14 12.21 1.56
C ASN A 214 -21.31 11.35 2.55
N LEU A 215 -21.90 11.04 3.70
CA LEU A 215 -21.20 10.32 4.77
C LEU A 215 -20.70 8.94 4.33
N GLU A 216 -21.51 8.19 3.58
CA GLU A 216 -21.14 6.87 3.07
C GLU A 216 -19.87 6.90 2.21
N THR A 217 -19.77 7.88 1.31
CA THR A 217 -18.59 8.08 0.46
C THR A 217 -17.37 8.46 1.30
N LYS A 218 -17.53 9.30 2.34
CA LYS A 218 -16.43 9.63 3.26
C LYS A 218 -15.89 8.38 3.97
N ILE A 219 -16.78 7.52 4.46
CA ILE A 219 -16.43 6.25 5.14
C ILE A 219 -15.65 5.34 4.19
N ILE A 220 -16.16 5.13 2.98
CA ILE A 220 -15.55 4.27 1.97
C ILE A 220 -14.18 4.81 1.52
N ALA A 221 -14.06 6.13 1.34
CA ALA A 221 -12.82 6.79 0.93
C ALA A 221 -11.75 6.82 2.02
N LEU A 222 -12.13 6.85 3.31
CA LEU A 222 -11.18 6.77 4.42
C LEU A 222 -10.55 5.38 4.58
N GLY A 223 -11.27 4.31 4.23
CA GLY A 223 -10.79 2.93 4.37
C GLY A 223 -10.28 2.65 5.79
N ASP A 224 -9.09 2.04 5.90
CA ASP A 224 -8.45 1.67 7.17
C ASP A 224 -8.24 2.88 8.11
N LYS A 225 -8.10 4.09 7.55
CA LYS A 225 -7.95 5.32 8.36
C LYS A 225 -9.19 5.57 9.22
N ARG A 226 -10.38 5.19 8.75
CA ARG A 226 -11.63 5.31 9.51
C ARG A 226 -11.58 4.47 10.78
N GLU A 227 -11.13 3.22 10.67
CA GLU A 227 -10.99 2.32 11.81
C GLU A 227 -9.96 2.86 12.81
N HIS A 228 -8.84 3.39 12.31
CA HIS A 228 -7.84 4.01 13.17
C HIS A 228 -8.40 5.21 13.94
N ILE A 229 -9.15 6.11 13.29
CA ILE A 229 -9.83 7.24 13.94
C ILE A 229 -10.83 6.74 14.99
N GLN A 230 -11.65 5.74 14.63
CA GLN A 230 -12.63 5.14 15.54
C GLN A 230 -11.94 4.63 16.81
N ASN A 231 -10.85 3.87 16.67
CA ASN A 231 -10.14 3.30 17.82
C ASN A 231 -9.66 4.41 18.77
N ILE A 232 -9.04 5.48 18.25
CA ILE A 232 -8.55 6.60 19.05
C ILE A 232 -9.70 7.34 19.77
N VAL A 233 -10.83 7.56 19.09
CA VAL A 233 -12.00 8.20 19.73
C VAL A 233 -12.57 7.31 20.85
N GLN A 234 -12.61 6.00 20.64
CA GLN A 234 -13.12 5.05 21.63
C GLN A 234 -12.22 4.91 22.87
N GLU A 235 -10.91 5.17 22.76
CA GLU A 235 -10.01 5.25 23.92
C GLU A 235 -10.45 6.30 24.95
N SER A 236 -11.19 7.34 24.51
CA SER A 236 -11.77 8.37 25.37
C SER A 236 -13.16 8.03 25.93
N ASN A 237 -13.56 6.75 25.91
CA ASN A 237 -14.88 6.25 26.36
C ASN A 237 -16.08 6.87 25.60
N ILE A 238 -15.87 7.31 24.36
CA ILE A 238 -16.94 7.82 23.49
C ILE A 238 -17.44 6.68 22.61
N ILE A 239 -18.76 6.46 22.58
CA ILE A 239 -19.38 5.50 21.66
C ILE A 239 -19.29 6.08 20.23
N TRP A 240 -18.63 5.35 19.34
CA TRP A 240 -18.45 5.77 17.95
C TRP A 240 -19.78 5.89 17.19
N LYS A 241 -19.91 6.97 16.43
CA LYS A 241 -20.98 7.20 15.46
C LYS A 241 -20.35 7.71 14.18
N ASN A 242 -20.78 7.17 13.03
CA ASN A 242 -20.17 7.55 11.75
C ASN A 242 -20.37 9.04 11.43
N GLU A 243 -21.47 9.61 11.90
CA GLU A 243 -21.83 11.03 11.81
C GLU A 243 -20.78 11.95 12.42
N PHE A 244 -19.88 11.43 13.28
CA PHE A 244 -18.76 12.22 13.80
C PHE A 244 -17.80 12.67 12.69
N LEU A 245 -17.75 11.96 11.56
CA LEU A 245 -16.96 12.36 10.40
C LEU A 245 -17.53 13.61 9.70
N ASP A 246 -18.80 13.96 9.94
CA ASP A 246 -19.42 15.19 9.43
C ASP A 246 -19.14 16.41 10.31
N LEU A 247 -18.59 16.22 11.51
CA LEU A 247 -18.20 17.34 12.39
C LEU A 247 -16.99 18.12 11.88
N LEU A 248 -16.21 17.51 10.97
CA LEU A 248 -14.99 18.09 10.44
C LEU A 248 -15.13 18.42 8.94
N PRO A 249 -14.50 19.51 8.48
CA PRO A 249 -14.37 19.80 7.06
C PRO A 249 -13.69 18.64 6.32
N LEU A 250 -14.11 18.40 5.07
CA LEU A 250 -13.52 17.35 4.22
C LEU A 250 -12.00 17.52 4.07
N GLU A 251 -11.54 18.77 4.02
CA GLU A 251 -10.12 19.11 3.94
C GLU A 251 -9.31 18.62 5.14
N ASP A 252 -9.87 18.70 6.34
CA ASP A 252 -9.21 18.23 7.55
C ASP A 252 -9.25 16.71 7.61
N LEU A 253 -10.38 16.11 7.23
CA LEU A 253 -10.59 14.67 7.25
C LEU A 253 -9.60 13.91 6.33
N PHE A 254 -9.33 14.47 5.14
CA PHE A 254 -8.37 13.88 4.19
C PHE A 254 -6.99 14.54 4.24
N GLY A 255 -6.82 15.66 4.96
CA GLY A 255 -5.55 16.39 5.06
C GLY A 255 -4.73 16.08 6.30
N GLN A 256 -5.36 15.64 7.39
CA GLN A 256 -4.72 15.46 8.70
C GLN A 256 -4.46 13.97 9.03
N SER A 257 -3.70 13.69 10.10
CA SER A 257 -3.50 12.33 10.60
C SER A 257 -4.73 11.82 11.35
N ALA A 258 -4.81 10.50 11.59
CA ALA A 258 -5.94 9.90 12.31
C ALA A 258 -6.08 10.49 13.74
N GLU A 259 -4.95 10.75 14.39
CA GLU A 259 -4.87 11.33 15.74
C GLU A 259 -5.45 12.74 15.76
N LYS A 260 -5.04 13.62 14.84
CA LYS A 260 -5.58 14.99 14.76
C LYS A 260 -7.08 15.02 14.43
N ILE A 261 -7.53 14.11 13.58
CA ILE A 261 -8.96 13.98 13.25
C ILE A 261 -9.74 13.55 14.49
N ALA A 262 -9.25 12.55 15.23
CA ALA A 262 -9.87 12.11 16.47
C ALA A 262 -9.89 13.23 17.52
N GLU A 263 -8.78 13.95 17.71
CA GLU A 263 -8.71 15.14 18.58
C GLU A 263 -9.75 16.21 18.19
N GLY A 264 -9.87 16.51 16.89
CA GLY A 264 -10.86 17.44 16.36
C GLY A 264 -12.29 17.01 16.64
N ILE A 265 -12.62 15.73 16.42
CA ILE A 265 -13.93 15.15 16.74
C ILE A 265 -14.22 15.30 18.24
N MET A 266 -13.28 14.93 19.10
CA MET A 266 -13.45 15.00 20.56
C MET A 266 -13.66 16.45 21.03
N ALA A 267 -12.90 17.41 20.50
CA ALA A 267 -13.07 18.82 20.82
C ALA A 267 -14.48 19.33 20.46
N MET A 268 -14.99 18.97 19.28
CA MET A 268 -16.34 19.34 18.84
C MET A 268 -17.42 18.73 19.74
N LEU A 269 -17.27 17.45 20.13
CA LEU A 269 -18.21 16.78 21.03
C LEU A 269 -18.23 17.37 22.44
N VAL A 270 -17.08 17.77 22.99
CA VAL A 270 -17.00 18.43 24.29
C VAL A 270 -17.66 19.80 24.26
N ASN A 271 -17.45 20.57 23.19
CA ASN A 271 -18.07 21.89 23.01
C ASN A 271 -19.60 21.78 22.89
N HIS A 272 -20.11 20.78 22.17
CA HIS A 272 -21.56 20.52 22.11
C HIS A 272 -22.18 20.15 23.45
N LYS A 273 -21.44 19.49 24.37
CA LYS A 273 -21.94 19.19 25.72
C LYS A 273 -21.93 20.38 26.68
N LYS A 274 -21.12 21.41 26.43
CA LYS A 274 -21.02 22.62 27.29
C LYS A 274 -21.98 23.73 26.87
N GLY A 275 -22.59 23.65 25.69
CA GLY A 275 -23.53 24.63 25.15
C GLY A 275 -25.01 24.28 25.29
N VAL A 276 -25.34 23.28 26.13
CA VAL A 276 -26.71 22.87 26.49
C VAL A 276 -26.93 23.14 27.98
#